data_AF-A0A660VBE8-F1
#
_entry.id   AF-A0A660VBE8-F1
#
_cell.length_a   1.000
_cell.length_b   1.000
_cell.length_c   1.000
_cell.angle_alpha   90.00
_cell.angle_beta   90.00
_cell.angle_gamma   90.00
#
_symmetry.space_group_name_H-M   'P 1'
#
loop_
_entity.id
_entity.type
_entity.pdbx_description
1 polymer ?
#
loop_
_entity_poly.entity_id
_entity_poly.type
_entity_poly.pdbx_seq_one_letter_code
_entity_poly.pdbx_strand_id
1 'polypeptide(L)'
;LTTIIGVTAPITVGADTIILKDGKTISGEYLGETASEIKFKSGDEKIVLPKTMIDRVRRDVVVVRLLNGNQVIGKLMEETEDYVKVRFLYGYKKFPRDEIESVERRTIEEKPKIWKPSQHSKRTPDSQTPDVRVNPYARSIVDRYEFPPKKTSLSQEEVLAMHRRVHEFFQKKQFRKAAQLLHKIIEAEPRDHIAWYNLACAYSLMHKRKEAAKALCLAVKAGFTDFMHISHDPDLNNIRNRPEYKRLMDEAEKIMREGADRTVEQLKKQFGEGYTYYIDEERRLIFATNRSLDVIQRMKEHLRALADAEWADFFEHKPMYYISVVCPSKRDFRRLVPNRAIGGFYNPANKILICGNMGYVLDHEFTHAMHFADQHARMQQHPIWICEGYATLMEAAHVGGGHCLPWRVNPRLRAIQGAVRTARSLPWSRFMKLSQPEFMRAAGLCYAQGRYIMLFLWEKKILRKWYDEYCRNWKKDKTGIQALEKVTGKTLSQLEQQWKQWVMSIRAQDKRERRPAGPDLGITVAEIMTGVVITRVDESGAAKRRLRAGDMILKANGRNVRTLSELNAVLRRVRRGGRVRFRILRRLPKRKKPTKLNVSVVAR
;
A
#
# COMPACT_ATOMS: atom_id res chain seq x y z
N LEU A 1 -36.63 24.12 11.14
CA LEU A 1 -37.57 24.35 10.03
C LEU A 1 -37.17 23.45 8.86
N THR A 2 -37.44 22.14 8.94
CA THR A 2 -38.55 21.40 8.26
C THR A 2 -38.51 21.50 6.73
N THR A 3 -37.93 20.46 6.06
CA THR A 3 -38.58 19.45 5.16
C THR A 3 -38.37 19.85 3.68
N ILE A 4 -38.12 19.03 2.65
CA ILE A 4 -38.44 17.64 2.26
C ILE A 4 -37.37 17.17 1.25
N ILE A 5 -36.74 16.01 1.45
CA ILE A 5 -36.65 14.94 0.43
C ILE A 5 -36.70 13.61 1.19
N GLY A 6 -37.90 13.04 1.25
CA GLY A 6 -38.07 11.62 1.51
C GLY A 6 -37.65 10.85 0.28
N VAL A 7 -36.67 9.96 0.45
CA VAL A 7 -36.68 8.65 -0.21
C VAL A 7 -36.38 7.66 0.91
N THR A 8 -37.43 7.20 1.58
CA THR A 8 -37.40 5.91 2.24
C THR A 8 -37.10 4.88 1.16
N ALA A 9 -35.85 4.41 1.12
CA ALA A 9 -35.55 3.19 0.39
C ALA A 9 -36.53 2.11 0.89
N PRO A 10 -37.14 1.32 0.00
CA PRO A 10 -38.00 0.24 0.44
C PRO A 10 -37.19 -0.63 1.39
N ILE A 11 -37.70 -0.84 2.60
CA ILE A 11 -37.21 -1.89 3.49
C ILE A 11 -37.37 -3.16 2.67
N THR A 12 -36.25 -3.66 2.12
CA THR A 12 -36.20 -4.94 1.44
C THR A 12 -36.75 -5.97 2.40
N VAL A 13 -37.92 -6.51 2.08
CA VAL A 13 -38.58 -7.57 2.84
C VAL A 13 -37.56 -8.70 3.03
N GLY A 14 -37.17 -8.97 4.27
CA GLY A 14 -36.18 -10.00 4.64
C GLY A 14 -34.77 -9.51 5.03
N ALA A 15 -34.51 -8.20 5.11
CA ALA A 15 -33.26 -7.67 5.67
C ALA A 15 -33.33 -7.57 7.21
N ASP A 16 -32.30 -8.06 7.93
CA ASP A 16 -32.27 -7.93 9.38
C ASP A 16 -31.83 -6.50 9.75
N THR A 17 -32.34 -5.97 10.87
CA THR A 17 -32.06 -4.60 11.31
C THR A 17 -31.28 -4.61 12.62
N ILE A 18 -30.12 -3.96 12.65
CA ILE A 18 -29.40 -3.61 13.87
C ILE A 18 -29.87 -2.25 14.36
N ILE A 19 -30.21 -2.17 15.64
CA ILE A 19 -30.46 -0.93 16.37
C ILE A 19 -29.26 -0.70 17.29
N LEU A 20 -28.53 0.40 17.09
CA LEU A 20 -27.38 0.80 17.90
C LEU A 20 -27.82 1.52 19.17
N LYS A 21 -26.94 1.54 20.19
CA LYS A 21 -27.20 2.24 21.45
C LYS A 21 -27.34 3.76 21.32
N ASP A 22 -26.81 4.34 20.25
CA ASP A 22 -26.99 5.76 19.90
C ASP A 22 -28.32 6.02 19.16
N GLY A 23 -29.17 5.00 19.02
CA GLY A 23 -30.50 5.08 18.40
C GLY A 23 -30.48 4.93 16.87
N LYS A 24 -29.32 4.84 16.23
CA LYS A 24 -29.24 4.64 14.77
C LYS A 24 -29.60 3.22 14.38
N THR A 25 -30.22 3.07 13.21
CA THR A 25 -30.62 1.78 12.66
C THR A 25 -29.86 1.46 11.37
N ILE A 26 -29.46 0.20 11.22
CA ILE A 26 -28.73 -0.31 10.08
C ILE A 26 -29.45 -1.57 9.59
N SER A 27 -29.92 -1.57 8.34
CA SER A 27 -30.60 -2.72 7.73
C SER A 27 -29.69 -3.40 6.72
N GLY A 28 -29.64 -4.73 6.74
CA GLY A 28 -28.81 -5.51 5.81
C GLY A 28 -28.97 -7.01 5.99
N GLU A 29 -28.24 -7.78 5.18
CA GLU A 29 -28.19 -9.23 5.33
C GLU A 29 -27.16 -9.62 6.40
N TYR A 30 -27.57 -10.33 7.45
CA TYR A 30 -26.62 -10.89 8.42
C TYR A 30 -25.69 -11.91 7.76
N LEU A 31 -24.38 -11.71 7.93
CA LEU A 31 -23.32 -12.55 7.36
C LEU A 31 -22.65 -13.49 8.38
N GLY A 32 -22.94 -13.34 9.68
CA GLY A 32 -22.32 -14.11 10.77
C GLY A 32 -21.92 -13.22 11.95
N GLU A 33 -21.61 -13.82 13.10
CA GLU A 33 -21.09 -13.11 14.26
C GLU A 33 -19.94 -13.87 14.92
N THR A 34 -19.10 -13.13 15.64
CA THR A 34 -18.08 -13.68 16.54
C THR A 34 -18.55 -13.48 17.99
N ALA A 35 -17.69 -13.84 18.96
CA ALA A 35 -17.94 -13.57 20.37
C ALA A 35 -18.13 -12.07 20.67
N SER A 36 -17.52 -11.18 19.88
CA SER A 36 -17.46 -9.74 20.12
C SER A 36 -18.10 -8.86 19.04
N GLU A 37 -18.37 -9.39 17.84
CA GLU A 37 -18.80 -8.60 16.68
C GLU A 37 -19.91 -9.28 15.89
N ILE A 38 -20.71 -8.50 15.16
CA ILE A 38 -21.70 -8.98 14.20
C ILE A 38 -21.36 -8.43 12.81
N LYS A 39 -21.42 -9.28 11.79
CA LYS A 39 -21.16 -8.94 10.38
C LYS A 39 -22.46 -8.89 9.59
N PHE A 40 -22.59 -7.89 8.75
CA PHE A 40 -23.74 -7.59 7.91
C PHE A 40 -23.32 -7.19 6.50
N LYS A 41 -24.22 -7.31 5.54
CA LYS A 41 -24.09 -6.74 4.20
C LYS A 41 -25.22 -5.74 3.98
N SER A 42 -24.92 -4.46 3.83
CA SER A 42 -25.92 -3.43 3.48
C SER A 42 -25.58 -2.89 2.09
N GLY A 43 -26.46 -3.12 1.12
CA GLY A 43 -26.13 -2.90 -0.30
C GLY A 43 -24.96 -3.78 -0.75
N ASP A 44 -23.91 -3.17 -1.32
CA ASP A 44 -22.69 -3.86 -1.74
C ASP A 44 -21.59 -3.91 -0.66
N GLU A 45 -21.81 -3.26 0.49
CA GLU A 45 -20.82 -3.11 1.54
C GLU A 45 -20.97 -4.16 2.64
N LYS A 46 -19.84 -4.72 3.10
CA LYS A 46 -19.80 -5.58 4.29
C LYS A 46 -19.47 -4.74 5.52
N ILE A 47 -20.41 -4.69 6.46
CA ILE A 47 -20.36 -3.93 7.71
C ILE A 47 -20.05 -4.90 8.86
N VAL A 48 -19.11 -4.57 9.73
CA VAL A 48 -18.82 -5.34 10.95
C VAL A 48 -18.98 -4.42 12.15
N LEU A 49 -19.86 -4.78 13.08
CA LEU A 49 -20.24 -3.97 14.23
C LEU A 49 -19.90 -4.69 15.54
N PRO A 50 -19.16 -4.05 16.47
CA PRO A 50 -18.98 -4.59 17.80
C PRO A 50 -20.32 -4.78 18.50
N LYS A 51 -20.55 -5.95 19.10
CA LYS A 51 -21.76 -6.27 19.88
C LYS A 51 -22.01 -5.29 21.02
N THR A 52 -20.96 -4.63 21.52
CA THR A 52 -21.04 -3.60 22.56
C THR A 52 -21.74 -2.32 22.12
N MET A 53 -21.73 -2.02 20.82
CA MET A 53 -22.40 -0.85 20.22
C MET A 53 -23.86 -1.11 19.86
N ILE A 54 -24.28 -2.37 19.86
CA ILE A 54 -25.60 -2.81 19.46
C ILE A 54 -26.51 -2.83 20.69
N ASP A 55 -27.67 -2.19 20.59
CA ASP A 55 -28.71 -2.29 21.60
C ASP A 55 -29.52 -3.58 21.39
N ARG A 56 -30.06 -3.74 20.19
CA ARG A 56 -30.91 -4.89 19.81
C ARG A 56 -30.82 -5.20 18.31
N VAL A 57 -31.04 -6.45 17.96
CA VAL A 57 -31.10 -6.94 16.57
C VAL A 57 -32.51 -7.43 16.30
N ARG A 58 -33.19 -6.84 15.31
CA ARG A 58 -34.51 -7.24 14.83
C ARG A 58 -34.35 -8.15 13.62
N ARG A 59 -34.94 -9.34 13.65
CA ARG A 59 -34.85 -10.37 12.60
C ARG A 59 -36.23 -10.88 12.21
N ASP A 60 -36.46 -11.03 10.91
CA ASP A 60 -37.62 -11.75 10.40
C ASP A 60 -37.27 -13.24 10.29
N VAL A 61 -38.01 -14.08 11.00
CA VAL A 61 -37.78 -15.52 11.13
C VAL A 61 -39.04 -16.32 10.81
N VAL A 62 -38.86 -17.60 10.54
CA VAL A 62 -39.93 -18.61 10.52
C VAL A 62 -39.83 -19.51 11.73
N VAL A 63 -40.99 -19.86 12.28
CA VAL A 63 -41.18 -20.94 13.24
C VAL A 63 -41.79 -22.11 12.48
N VAL A 64 -41.01 -23.17 12.30
CA VAL A 64 -41.49 -24.41 11.68
C VAL A 64 -41.84 -25.38 12.80
N ARG A 65 -43.10 -25.77 12.89
CA ARG A 65 -43.56 -26.85 13.77
C ARG A 65 -43.51 -28.16 13.01
N LEU A 66 -42.87 -29.16 13.58
CA LEU A 66 -42.76 -30.51 13.02
C LEU A 66 -43.86 -31.39 13.61
N LEU A 67 -44.31 -32.39 12.85
CA LEU A 67 -45.39 -33.29 13.27
C LEU A 67 -45.08 -34.08 14.55
N ASN A 68 -43.80 -34.22 14.91
CA ASN A 68 -43.36 -34.82 16.16
C ASN A 68 -43.45 -33.86 17.38
N GLY A 69 -44.08 -32.69 17.22
CA GLY A 69 -44.27 -31.68 18.25
C GLY A 69 -43.09 -30.71 18.45
N ASN A 70 -41.95 -30.95 17.79
CA ASN A 70 -40.79 -30.07 17.92
C ASN A 70 -40.95 -28.78 17.11
N GLN A 71 -40.39 -27.68 17.61
CA GLN A 71 -40.38 -26.40 16.92
C GLN A 71 -38.97 -25.94 16.63
N VAL A 72 -38.75 -25.40 15.43
CA VAL A 72 -37.47 -24.82 15.03
C VAL A 72 -37.68 -23.38 14.56
N ILE A 73 -36.78 -22.49 14.99
CA ILE A 73 -36.85 -21.06 14.69
C ILE A 73 -35.59 -20.65 13.94
N GLY A 74 -35.74 -20.00 12.79
CA GLY A 74 -34.59 -19.52 12.00
C GLY A 74 -35.00 -18.69 10.79
N LYS A 75 -34.04 -18.27 9.97
CA LYS A 75 -34.33 -17.43 8.80
C LYS A 75 -34.77 -18.29 7.62
N LEU A 76 -35.94 -17.99 7.04
CA LEU A 76 -36.41 -18.69 5.85
C LEU A 76 -35.46 -18.41 4.68
N MET A 77 -34.91 -19.48 4.09
CA MET A 77 -34.12 -19.36 2.86
C MET A 77 -34.95 -19.68 1.63
N GLU A 78 -35.81 -20.70 1.72
CA GLU A 78 -36.53 -21.27 0.59
C GLU A 78 -37.71 -22.08 1.11
N GLU A 79 -38.86 -21.97 0.44
CA GLU A 79 -40.07 -22.74 0.74
C GLU A 79 -40.63 -23.25 -0.58
N THR A 80 -40.77 -24.57 -0.69
CA THR A 80 -41.27 -25.29 -1.87
C THR A 80 -42.34 -26.27 -1.44
N GLU A 81 -43.02 -26.90 -2.41
CA GLU A 81 -43.99 -27.97 -2.14
C GLU A 81 -43.34 -29.18 -1.47
N ASP A 82 -42.06 -29.46 -1.77
CA ASP A 82 -41.35 -30.64 -1.25
C ASP A 82 -40.62 -30.40 0.08
N TYR A 83 -40.16 -29.16 0.34
CA TYR A 83 -39.39 -28.85 1.55
C TYR A 83 -39.41 -27.37 1.97
N VAL A 84 -39.04 -27.13 3.22
CA VAL A 84 -38.74 -25.82 3.80
C VAL A 84 -37.27 -25.76 4.24
N LYS A 85 -36.52 -24.77 3.75
CA LYS A 85 -35.11 -24.57 4.07
C LYS A 85 -34.93 -23.40 5.02
N VAL A 86 -34.35 -23.65 6.18
CA VAL A 86 -34.17 -22.67 7.25
C VAL A 86 -32.68 -22.51 7.59
N ARG A 87 -32.21 -21.25 7.65
CA ARG A 87 -30.84 -20.86 8.05
C ARG A 87 -30.78 -20.62 9.56
N PHE A 88 -29.79 -21.23 10.21
CA PHE A 88 -29.43 -21.07 11.62
C PHE A 88 -28.08 -20.35 11.76
N LEU A 89 -27.66 -20.11 13.01
CA LEU A 89 -26.40 -19.44 13.33
C LEU A 89 -25.15 -20.14 12.74
N TYR A 90 -25.19 -21.47 12.60
CA TYR A 90 -24.07 -22.30 12.16
C TYR A 90 -24.37 -23.18 10.94
N GLY A 91 -25.23 -22.73 10.03
CA GLY A 91 -25.55 -23.45 8.79
C GLY A 91 -27.01 -23.32 8.39
N TYR A 92 -27.49 -24.25 7.57
CA TYR A 92 -28.91 -24.33 7.20
C TYR A 92 -29.37 -25.80 7.24
N LYS A 93 -30.66 -26.02 7.43
CA LYS A 93 -31.28 -27.36 7.34
C LYS A 93 -32.48 -27.28 6.39
N LYS A 94 -32.68 -28.35 5.62
CA LYS A 94 -33.91 -28.58 4.85
C LYS A 94 -34.81 -29.53 5.65
N PHE A 95 -36.08 -29.21 5.73
CA PHE A 95 -37.13 -29.99 6.36
C PHE A 95 -38.09 -30.44 5.26
N PRO A 96 -38.23 -31.75 5.00
CA PRO A 96 -39.24 -32.29 4.08
C PRO A 96 -40.65 -31.84 4.48
N ARG A 97 -41.54 -31.56 3.52
CA ARG A 97 -42.86 -31.00 3.80
C ARG A 97 -43.75 -31.97 4.58
N ASP A 98 -43.58 -33.26 4.37
CA ASP A 98 -44.24 -34.36 5.09
C ASP A 98 -43.81 -34.51 6.55
N GLU A 99 -42.74 -33.83 6.99
CA GLU A 99 -42.33 -33.74 8.40
C GLU A 99 -42.86 -32.48 9.12
N ILE A 100 -43.48 -31.55 8.39
CA ILE A 100 -43.85 -30.22 8.86
C ILE A 100 -45.35 -30.12 9.11
N GLU A 101 -45.73 -29.76 10.33
CA GLU A 101 -47.11 -29.45 10.71
C GLU A 101 -47.51 -28.05 10.25
N SER A 102 -46.67 -27.04 10.49
CA SER A 102 -46.96 -25.65 10.09
C SER A 102 -45.69 -24.79 10.00
N VAL A 103 -45.78 -23.70 9.23
CA VAL A 103 -44.73 -22.68 9.11
C VAL A 103 -45.34 -21.31 9.41
N GLU A 104 -44.96 -20.70 10.53
CA GLU A 104 -45.40 -19.36 10.93
C GLU A 104 -44.27 -18.33 10.72
N ARG A 105 -44.57 -17.17 10.13
CA ARG A 105 -43.60 -16.06 10.00
C ARG A 105 -43.73 -15.11 11.19
N ARG A 106 -42.61 -14.78 11.85
CA ARG A 106 -42.57 -13.88 13.02
C ARG A 106 -41.36 -12.94 12.94
N THR A 107 -41.48 -11.77 13.57
CA THR A 107 -40.34 -10.86 13.78
C THR A 107 -39.91 -10.94 15.24
N ILE A 108 -38.62 -11.19 15.47
CA ILE A 108 -38.04 -11.26 16.82
C ILE A 108 -37.03 -10.12 17.05
N GLU A 109 -36.96 -9.63 18.28
CA GLU A 109 -35.93 -8.69 18.72
C GLU A 109 -35.08 -9.33 19.83
N GLU A 110 -33.76 -9.34 19.62
CA GLU A 110 -32.82 -9.96 20.55
C GLU A 110 -31.68 -9.01 20.92
N LYS A 111 -31.24 -9.06 22.19
CA LYS A 111 -30.00 -8.40 22.60
C LYS A 111 -28.78 -9.23 22.19
N PRO A 112 -27.68 -8.61 21.75
CA PRO A 112 -26.48 -9.33 21.34
C PRO A 112 -25.88 -10.10 22.53
N LYS A 113 -25.76 -11.43 22.41
CA LYS A 113 -25.08 -12.27 23.41
C LYS A 113 -23.57 -12.01 23.35
N ILE A 114 -23.05 -11.32 24.37
CA ILE A 114 -21.62 -11.04 24.55
C ILE A 114 -21.03 -12.18 25.39
N TRP A 115 -20.13 -12.97 24.80
CA TRP A 115 -19.47 -14.06 25.52
C TRP A 115 -18.33 -13.49 26.38
N LYS A 116 -18.32 -13.85 27.67
CA LYS A 116 -17.19 -13.60 28.58
C LYS A 116 -16.45 -14.92 28.81
N PRO A 117 -15.11 -14.97 28.70
CA PRO A 117 -14.38 -16.22 28.90
C PRO A 117 -14.54 -16.73 30.34
N SER A 118 -15.00 -17.97 30.48
CA SER A 118 -14.93 -18.71 31.74
C SER A 118 -13.47 -19.01 32.09
N GLN A 119 -13.10 -18.80 33.36
CA GLN A 119 -11.80 -19.18 33.90
C GLN A 119 -11.64 -20.71 33.92
N HIS A 120 -10.44 -21.15 33.52
CA HIS A 120 -9.82 -22.44 33.85
C HIS A 120 -10.45 -23.75 33.32
N SER A 121 -9.67 -24.48 32.51
CA SER A 121 -9.38 -25.87 32.83
C SER A 121 -7.98 -26.24 32.33
N LYS A 122 -7.08 -26.56 33.27
CA LYS A 122 -5.79 -27.21 33.02
C LYS A 122 -6.02 -28.59 32.38
N ARG A 123 -5.19 -28.98 31.42
CA ARG A 123 -4.83 -30.39 31.21
C ARG A 123 -3.35 -30.51 30.87
N THR A 124 -2.74 -31.47 31.55
CA THR A 124 -1.31 -31.85 31.58
C THR A 124 -0.90 -32.67 30.35
N PRO A 125 0.42 -32.75 30.06
CA PRO A 125 0.97 -33.37 28.86
C PRO A 125 1.29 -34.85 29.09
N ASP A 126 1.29 -35.68 28.04
CA ASP A 126 2.06 -36.92 28.12
C ASP A 126 2.60 -37.50 26.80
N SER A 127 3.82 -38.02 26.95
CA SER A 127 4.54 -39.05 26.18
C SER A 127 5.18 -38.76 24.81
N GLN A 128 6.38 -39.33 24.69
CA GLN A 128 7.46 -39.13 23.72
C GLN A 128 7.43 -40.16 22.58
N THR A 129 7.86 -39.76 21.37
CA THR A 129 8.97 -40.30 20.53
C THR A 129 8.73 -40.10 19.02
N PRO A 130 9.81 -40.03 18.21
CA PRO A 130 9.84 -39.29 16.96
C PRO A 130 9.73 -40.20 15.74
N ASP A 131 8.79 -39.92 14.86
CA ASP A 131 9.05 -40.06 13.42
C ASP A 131 8.04 -39.26 12.62
N VAL A 132 8.51 -38.78 11.47
CA VAL A 132 7.86 -37.77 10.61
C VAL A 132 6.40 -38.14 10.29
N ARG A 133 5.45 -37.62 11.07
CA ARG A 133 4.02 -37.67 10.73
C ARG A 133 3.72 -36.58 9.73
N VAL A 134 3.73 -36.93 8.45
CA VAL A 134 3.17 -36.11 7.38
C VAL A 134 1.69 -35.87 7.71
N ASN A 135 1.34 -34.64 8.04
CA ASN A 135 -0.06 -34.25 8.28
C ASN A 135 -0.77 -34.06 6.92
N PRO A 136 -1.75 -34.89 6.54
CA PRO A 136 -2.49 -34.76 5.29
C PRO A 136 -3.42 -33.53 5.24
N TYR A 137 -3.59 -32.81 6.35
CA TYR A 137 -4.50 -31.68 6.52
C TYR A 137 -3.82 -30.29 6.54
N ALA A 138 -2.52 -30.19 6.22
CA ALA A 138 -1.80 -28.90 6.22
C ALA A 138 -2.41 -27.92 5.19
N ARG A 139 -3.07 -26.86 5.69
CA ARG A 139 -3.79 -25.83 4.90
C ARG A 139 -2.86 -24.96 4.03
N SER A 140 -1.56 -24.92 4.30
CA SER A 140 -0.51 -24.29 3.48
C SER A 140 0.75 -25.17 3.43
N ILE A 141 1.56 -25.03 2.38
CA ILE A 141 2.84 -25.76 2.26
C ILE A 141 3.80 -25.47 3.40
N VAL A 142 3.77 -24.25 3.96
CA VAL A 142 4.63 -23.88 5.10
C VAL A 142 4.22 -24.61 6.38
N ASP A 143 2.96 -25.03 6.50
CA ASP A 143 2.46 -25.78 7.67
C ASP A 143 2.95 -27.23 7.72
N ARG A 144 3.53 -27.74 6.63
CA ARG A 144 4.14 -29.07 6.58
C ARG A 144 5.43 -29.19 7.40
N TYR A 145 6.02 -28.06 7.77
CA TYR A 145 7.30 -28.03 8.47
C TYR A 145 7.14 -27.37 9.83
N GLU A 146 7.78 -27.97 10.84
CA GLU A 146 7.82 -27.44 12.19
C GLU A 146 9.19 -26.83 12.48
N PHE A 147 9.19 -25.80 13.33
CA PHE A 147 10.44 -25.22 13.82
C PHE A 147 11.10 -26.19 14.80
N PRO A 148 12.43 -26.31 14.79
CA PRO A 148 13.15 -27.06 15.81
C PRO A 148 12.95 -26.41 17.19
N PRO A 149 13.05 -27.18 18.29
CA PRO A 149 13.05 -26.60 19.63
C PRO A 149 14.28 -25.70 19.82
N LYS A 150 14.11 -24.63 20.62
CA LYS A 150 15.21 -23.78 21.06
C LYS A 150 16.13 -24.61 21.97
N LYS A 151 17.41 -24.69 21.65
CA LYS A 151 18.41 -25.49 22.39
C LYS A 151 19.37 -24.65 23.22
N THR A 152 19.63 -23.42 22.78
CA THR A 152 20.56 -22.50 23.44
C THR A 152 19.94 -21.10 23.49
N SER A 153 20.57 -20.17 24.20
CA SER A 153 20.20 -18.76 24.21
C SER A 153 21.44 -17.94 23.90
N LEU A 154 21.31 -17.00 22.97
CA LEU A 154 22.36 -16.05 22.61
C LEU A 154 21.81 -14.64 22.74
N SER A 155 22.69 -13.68 23.03
CA SER A 155 22.30 -12.27 23.02
C SER A 155 21.97 -11.80 21.60
N GLN A 156 21.17 -10.74 21.50
CA GLN A 156 20.82 -10.14 20.22
C GLN A 156 22.06 -9.64 19.46
N GLU A 157 23.07 -9.12 20.17
CA GLU A 157 24.33 -8.66 19.56
C GLU A 157 25.14 -9.81 18.96
N GLU A 158 25.21 -10.95 19.64
CA GLU A 158 25.85 -12.16 19.12
C GLU A 158 25.15 -12.66 17.86
N VAL A 159 23.82 -12.73 17.88
CA VAL A 159 23.03 -13.14 16.70
C VAL A 159 23.29 -12.21 15.51
N LEU A 160 23.29 -10.89 15.74
CA LEU A 160 23.60 -9.91 14.70
C LEU A 160 25.03 -10.03 14.17
N ALA A 161 26.01 -10.27 15.04
CA ALA A 161 27.40 -10.49 14.64
C ALA A 161 27.56 -11.76 13.79
N MET A 162 26.85 -12.83 14.13
CA MET A 162 26.86 -14.06 13.35
C MET A 162 26.23 -13.85 11.96
N HIS A 163 25.10 -13.14 11.85
CA HIS A 163 24.51 -12.79 10.55
C HIS A 163 25.48 -12.00 9.66
N ARG A 164 26.22 -11.03 10.21
CA ARG A 164 27.26 -10.31 9.47
C ARG A 164 28.33 -11.25 8.93
N ARG A 165 28.80 -12.19 9.76
CA ARG A 165 29.81 -13.18 9.38
C ARG A 165 29.30 -14.21 8.36
N VAL A 166 28.01 -14.57 8.41
CA VAL A 166 27.36 -15.36 7.35
C VAL A 166 27.51 -14.65 6.01
N HIS A 167 27.21 -13.35 5.95
CA HIS A 167 27.34 -12.57 4.72
C HIS A 167 28.78 -12.62 4.16
N GLU A 168 29.80 -12.49 5.01
CA GLU A 168 31.20 -12.64 4.59
C GLU A 168 31.50 -14.03 4.01
N PHE A 169 30.94 -15.10 4.58
CA PHE A 169 31.10 -16.44 4.04
C PHE A 169 30.44 -16.60 2.67
N PHE A 170 29.28 -15.97 2.43
CA PHE A 170 28.66 -15.93 1.11
C PHE A 170 29.55 -15.24 0.07
N GLN A 171 30.13 -14.08 0.42
CA GLN A 171 31.07 -13.36 -0.46
C GLN A 171 32.29 -14.22 -0.82
N LYS A 172 32.80 -15.01 0.13
CA LYS A 172 33.92 -15.94 -0.06
C LYS A 172 33.51 -17.29 -0.66
N LYS A 173 32.23 -17.48 -1.02
CA LYS A 173 31.64 -18.76 -1.50
C LYS A 173 31.81 -19.94 -0.52
N GLN A 174 31.95 -19.67 0.77
CA GLN A 174 32.15 -20.68 1.83
C GLN A 174 30.81 -21.15 2.41
N PHE A 175 29.92 -21.68 1.55
CA PHE A 175 28.53 -22.00 1.91
C PHE A 175 28.37 -23.03 3.03
N ARG A 176 29.30 -23.99 3.14
CA ARG A 176 29.29 -24.99 4.23
C ARG A 176 29.51 -24.34 5.60
N LYS A 177 30.43 -23.37 5.69
CA LYS A 177 30.68 -22.61 6.93
C LYS A 177 29.52 -21.68 7.24
N ALA A 178 28.94 -21.05 6.21
CA ALA A 178 27.72 -20.25 6.36
C ALA A 178 26.58 -21.09 6.95
N ALA A 179 26.31 -22.27 6.38
CA ALA A 179 25.27 -23.18 6.87
C ALA A 179 25.50 -23.63 8.32
N GLN A 180 26.74 -23.94 8.72
CA GLN A 180 27.08 -24.27 10.11
C GLN A 180 26.76 -23.13 11.08
N LEU A 181 27.09 -21.90 10.71
CA LEU A 181 26.81 -20.73 11.54
C LEU A 181 25.30 -20.43 11.61
N LEU A 182 24.59 -20.60 10.49
CA LEU A 182 23.15 -20.44 10.42
C LEU A 182 22.40 -21.45 11.30
N HIS A 183 22.87 -22.70 11.37
CA HIS A 183 22.32 -23.68 12.32
C HIS A 183 22.49 -23.21 13.77
N LYS A 184 23.63 -22.65 14.15
CA LYS A 184 23.82 -22.09 15.51
C LYS A 184 22.84 -20.96 15.81
N ILE A 185 22.57 -20.09 14.83
CA ILE A 185 21.55 -19.04 14.97
C ILE A 185 20.18 -19.67 15.17
N ILE A 186 19.80 -20.66 14.36
CA ILE A 186 18.50 -21.34 14.44
C ILE A 186 18.32 -22.11 15.76
N GLU A 187 19.39 -22.70 16.31
CA GLU A 187 19.33 -23.37 17.62
C GLU A 187 19.08 -22.40 18.77
N ALA A 188 19.53 -21.15 18.64
CA ALA A 188 19.28 -20.07 19.59
C ALA A 188 17.92 -19.39 19.35
N GLU A 189 17.59 -19.14 18.09
CA GLU A 189 16.40 -18.41 17.64
C GLU A 189 15.71 -19.19 16.51
N PRO A 190 14.91 -20.23 16.83
CA PRO A 190 14.30 -21.10 15.82
C PRO A 190 13.35 -20.41 14.83
N ARG A 191 12.92 -19.19 15.16
CA ARG A 191 12.03 -18.35 14.33
C ARG A 191 12.78 -17.21 13.63
N ASP A 192 14.12 -17.23 13.61
CA ASP A 192 14.90 -16.26 12.84
C ASP A 192 14.71 -16.51 11.34
N HIS A 193 13.89 -15.67 10.72
CA HIS A 193 13.52 -15.79 9.32
C HIS A 193 14.69 -15.51 8.37
N ILE A 194 15.67 -14.67 8.78
CA ILE A 194 16.87 -14.37 7.99
C ILE A 194 17.78 -15.59 7.96
N ALA A 195 17.93 -16.27 9.09
CA ALA A 195 18.76 -17.45 9.20
C ALA A 195 18.21 -18.59 8.34
N TRP A 196 16.90 -18.85 8.39
CA TRP A 196 16.27 -19.83 7.53
C TRP A 196 16.40 -19.51 6.04
N TYR A 197 16.23 -18.24 5.66
CA TYR A 197 16.36 -17.82 4.26
C TYR A 197 17.78 -18.04 3.74
N ASN A 198 18.77 -17.51 4.45
CA ASN A 198 20.18 -17.69 4.09
C ASN A 198 20.59 -19.16 4.10
N LEU A 199 20.00 -19.99 4.97
CA LEU A 199 20.25 -21.42 4.98
C LEU A 199 19.68 -22.09 3.71
N ALA A 200 18.51 -21.65 3.25
CA ALA A 200 17.96 -22.08 1.97
C ALA A 200 18.88 -21.74 0.79
N CYS A 201 19.42 -20.51 0.76
CA CYS A 201 20.39 -20.08 -0.25
C CYS A 201 21.67 -20.92 -0.20
N ALA A 202 22.26 -21.10 0.98
CA ALA A 202 23.47 -21.92 1.16
C ALA A 202 23.26 -23.36 0.69
N TYR A 203 22.13 -23.99 1.07
CA TYR A 203 21.79 -25.34 0.62
C TYR A 203 21.53 -25.42 -0.88
N SER A 204 20.86 -24.43 -1.46
CA SER A 204 20.59 -24.37 -2.90
C SER A 204 21.90 -24.29 -3.68
N LEU A 205 22.85 -23.43 -3.28
CA LEU A 205 24.18 -23.31 -3.87
C LEU A 205 25.04 -24.57 -3.68
N MET A 206 24.80 -25.34 -2.62
CA MET A 206 25.43 -26.65 -2.38
C MET A 206 24.70 -27.82 -3.07
N HIS A 207 23.71 -27.54 -3.93
CA HIS A 207 22.85 -28.54 -4.60
C HIS A 207 22.07 -29.48 -3.66
N LYS A 208 21.91 -29.10 -2.38
CA LYS A 208 21.07 -29.80 -1.40
C LYS A 208 19.61 -29.39 -1.55
N ARG A 209 19.01 -29.80 -2.67
CA ARG A 209 17.74 -29.25 -3.18
C ARG A 209 16.55 -29.48 -2.23
N LYS A 210 16.47 -30.62 -1.55
CA LYS A 210 15.37 -30.94 -0.63
C LYS A 210 15.44 -30.09 0.64
N GLU A 211 16.63 -29.98 1.21
CA GLU A 211 16.94 -29.21 2.41
C GLU A 211 16.76 -27.72 2.16
N ALA A 212 17.19 -27.23 0.99
CA ALA A 212 16.98 -25.86 0.55
C ALA A 212 15.49 -25.48 0.47
N ALA A 213 14.66 -26.33 -0.16
CA ALA A 213 13.22 -26.07 -0.25
C ALA A 213 12.52 -26.09 1.12
N LYS A 214 12.91 -27.02 2.01
CA LYS A 214 12.42 -27.06 3.39
C LYS A 214 12.81 -25.80 4.16
N ALA A 215 14.08 -25.40 4.10
CA ALA A 215 14.58 -24.20 4.76
C ALA A 215 13.87 -22.94 4.26
N LEU A 216 13.58 -22.85 2.95
CA LEU A 216 12.82 -21.74 2.38
C LEU A 216 11.38 -21.68 2.91
N CYS A 217 10.68 -22.83 3.00
CA CYS A 217 9.35 -22.86 3.58
C CYS A 217 9.34 -22.44 5.05
N LEU A 218 10.35 -22.84 5.83
CA LEU A 218 10.52 -22.41 7.22
C LEU A 218 10.85 -20.91 7.33
N ALA A 219 11.63 -20.36 6.40
CA ALA A 219 11.89 -18.92 6.33
C ALA A 219 10.60 -18.14 6.13
N VAL A 220 9.76 -18.58 5.18
CA VAL A 220 8.45 -17.96 4.92
C VAL A 220 7.52 -18.11 6.13
N LYS A 221 7.47 -19.30 6.76
CA LYS A 221 6.72 -19.53 8.00
C LYS A 221 7.15 -18.58 9.13
N ALA A 222 8.45 -18.31 9.22
CA ALA A 222 9.05 -17.42 10.21
C ALA A 222 8.81 -15.92 9.90
N GLY A 223 8.31 -15.58 8.72
CA GLY A 223 7.94 -14.21 8.34
C GLY A 223 8.69 -13.65 7.12
N PHE A 224 9.61 -14.40 6.51
CA PHE A 224 10.31 -13.99 5.28
C PHE A 224 9.35 -14.06 4.08
N THR A 225 8.49 -13.07 3.92
CA THR A 225 7.41 -13.03 2.92
C THR A 225 7.74 -12.15 1.71
N ASP A 226 9.02 -11.90 1.48
CA ASP A 226 9.49 -11.16 0.32
C ASP A 226 9.59 -12.06 -0.92
N PHE A 227 8.42 -12.47 -1.42
CA PHE A 227 8.31 -13.39 -2.56
C PHE A 227 8.94 -12.86 -3.84
N MET A 228 9.01 -11.54 -3.95
CA MET A 228 9.61 -10.90 -5.11
C MET A 228 11.14 -11.05 -5.07
N HIS A 229 11.76 -10.93 -3.89
CA HIS A 229 13.15 -11.34 -3.67
C HIS A 229 13.37 -12.83 -3.94
N ILE A 230 12.54 -13.70 -3.34
CA ILE A 230 12.61 -15.17 -3.52
C ILE A 230 12.60 -15.57 -5.01
N SER A 231 11.80 -14.87 -5.82
CA SER A 231 11.65 -15.16 -7.26
C SER A 231 12.85 -14.75 -8.11
N HIS A 232 13.62 -13.75 -7.68
CA HIS A 232 14.74 -13.19 -8.45
C HIS A 232 16.10 -13.60 -7.91
N ASP A 233 16.18 -14.09 -6.66
CA ASP A 233 17.44 -14.50 -6.04
C ASP A 233 18.11 -15.61 -6.88
N PRO A 234 19.32 -15.38 -7.41
CA PRO A 234 20.06 -16.38 -8.18
C PRO A 234 20.53 -17.55 -7.31
N ASP A 235 20.70 -17.37 -6.00
CA ASP A 235 21.14 -18.44 -5.10
C ASP A 235 20.11 -19.56 -5.03
N LEU A 236 18.84 -19.25 -5.29
CA LEU A 236 17.72 -20.19 -5.31
C LEU A 236 17.48 -20.86 -6.68
N ASN A 237 18.29 -20.58 -7.71
CA ASN A 237 18.12 -21.15 -9.06
C ASN A 237 18.03 -22.69 -9.06
N ASN A 238 18.81 -23.36 -8.20
CA ASN A 238 18.86 -24.82 -8.14
C ASN A 238 17.59 -25.47 -7.57
N ILE A 239 16.65 -24.69 -7.01
CA ILE A 239 15.40 -25.19 -6.44
C ILE A 239 14.13 -24.70 -7.14
N ARG A 240 14.21 -23.78 -8.12
CA ARG A 240 13.01 -23.19 -8.78
C ARG A 240 12.07 -24.23 -9.41
N ASN A 241 12.62 -25.34 -9.90
CA ASN A 241 11.85 -26.42 -10.51
C ASN A 241 11.26 -27.43 -9.50
N ARG A 242 11.58 -27.29 -8.21
CA ARG A 242 11.07 -28.18 -7.15
C ARG A 242 9.56 -27.97 -6.96
N PRO A 243 8.78 -29.05 -6.78
CA PRO A 243 7.35 -28.95 -6.48
C PRO A 243 7.07 -28.06 -5.27
N GLU A 244 7.93 -28.13 -4.25
CA GLU A 244 7.77 -27.34 -3.03
C GLU A 244 7.94 -25.84 -3.29
N TYR A 245 8.93 -25.46 -4.11
CA TYR A 245 9.15 -24.07 -4.48
C TYR A 245 7.98 -23.52 -5.29
N LYS A 246 7.54 -24.26 -6.33
CA LYS A 246 6.41 -23.85 -7.17
C LYS A 246 5.15 -23.63 -6.35
N ARG A 247 4.79 -24.60 -5.49
CA ARG A 247 3.63 -24.49 -4.61
C ARG A 247 3.75 -23.34 -3.60
N LEU A 248 4.95 -23.08 -3.06
CA LEU A 248 5.20 -21.94 -2.19
C LEU A 248 4.94 -20.60 -2.91
N MET A 249 5.36 -20.49 -4.18
CA MET A 249 5.09 -19.31 -5.00
C MET A 249 3.61 -19.18 -5.38
N ASP A 250 2.91 -20.29 -5.65
CA ASP A 250 1.47 -20.31 -5.94
C ASP A 250 0.64 -19.88 -4.71
N GLU A 251 1.07 -20.24 -3.51
CA GLU A 251 0.43 -19.86 -2.25
C GLU A 251 0.87 -18.46 -1.74
N ALA A 252 1.76 -17.75 -2.44
CA ALA A 252 2.41 -16.53 -1.95
C ALA A 252 1.40 -15.44 -1.52
N GLU A 253 0.38 -15.19 -2.32
CA GLU A 253 -0.63 -14.16 -2.01
C GLU A 253 -1.41 -14.49 -0.73
N LYS A 254 -1.83 -15.76 -0.58
CA LYS A 254 -2.50 -16.24 0.63
C LYS A 254 -1.59 -16.10 1.86
N ILE A 255 -0.33 -16.52 1.74
CA ILE A 255 0.64 -16.44 2.85
C ILE A 255 0.91 -15.00 3.26
N MET A 256 1.08 -14.09 2.30
CA MET A 256 1.25 -12.66 2.58
C MET A 256 0.01 -12.07 3.26
N ARG A 257 -1.18 -12.47 2.84
CA ARG A 257 -2.43 -12.02 3.44
C ARG A 257 -2.57 -12.49 4.89
N GLU A 258 -2.28 -13.76 5.18
CA GLU A 258 -2.26 -14.28 6.55
C GLU A 258 -1.14 -13.62 7.38
N GLY A 259 -0.02 -13.28 6.75
CA GLY A 259 1.04 -12.46 7.34
C GLY A 259 0.54 -11.09 7.77
N ALA A 260 -0.27 -10.43 6.95
CA ALA A 260 -0.89 -9.15 7.28
C ALA A 260 -1.79 -9.23 8.51
N ASP A 261 -2.57 -10.31 8.67
CA ASP A 261 -3.37 -10.54 9.89
C ASP A 261 -2.47 -10.66 11.13
N ARG A 262 -1.38 -11.43 11.04
CA ARG A 262 -0.41 -11.56 12.14
C ARG A 262 0.21 -10.22 12.50
N THR A 263 0.53 -9.39 11.51
CA THR A 263 1.05 -8.03 11.73
C THR A 263 0.02 -7.15 12.43
N VAL A 264 -1.26 -7.21 12.03
CA VAL A 264 -2.34 -6.49 12.74
C VAL A 264 -2.44 -6.94 14.20
N GLU A 265 -2.39 -8.25 14.48
CA GLU A 265 -2.43 -8.76 15.85
C GLU A 265 -1.21 -8.34 16.69
N GLN A 266 -0.03 -8.24 16.07
CA GLN A 266 1.16 -7.68 16.74
C GLN A 266 0.99 -6.19 17.04
N LEU A 267 0.47 -5.41 16.09
CA LEU A 267 0.20 -3.98 16.29
C LEU A 267 -0.88 -3.77 17.38
N LYS A 268 -1.91 -4.62 17.43
CA LYS A 268 -2.92 -4.64 18.51
C LYS A 268 -2.30 -4.88 19.88
N LYS A 269 -1.40 -5.87 19.99
CA LYS A 269 -0.67 -6.12 21.25
C LYS A 269 0.19 -4.93 21.65
N GLN A 270 0.78 -4.22 20.68
CA GLN A 270 1.67 -3.10 20.94
C GLN A 270 0.95 -1.81 21.32
N PHE A 271 -0.14 -1.46 20.63
CA PHE A 271 -0.83 -0.17 20.78
C PHE A 271 -2.19 -0.26 21.50
N GLY A 272 -2.75 -1.46 21.65
CA GLY A 272 -4.00 -1.73 22.35
C GLY A 272 -5.26 -1.42 21.55
N GLU A 273 -6.41 -1.61 22.21
CA GLU A 273 -7.76 -1.43 21.64
C GLU A 273 -8.13 0.04 21.37
N GLY A 274 -7.34 0.99 21.89
CA GLY A 274 -7.54 2.44 21.65
C GLY A 274 -7.08 2.92 20.28
N TYR A 275 -6.58 2.01 19.44
CA TYR A 275 -6.13 2.28 18.07
C TYR A 275 -7.07 1.61 17.08
N THR A 276 -7.21 2.22 15.92
CA THR A 276 -7.94 1.66 14.78
C THR A 276 -6.95 0.96 13.86
N TYR A 277 -7.30 -0.28 13.46
CA TYR A 277 -6.52 -1.11 12.55
C TYR A 277 -7.32 -1.40 11.28
N TYR A 278 -6.68 -1.34 10.12
CA TYR A 278 -7.36 -1.56 8.83
C TYR A 278 -6.39 -2.13 7.80
N ILE A 279 -6.86 -3.07 6.99
CA ILE A 279 -6.09 -3.62 5.87
C ILE A 279 -6.72 -3.14 4.56
N ASP A 280 -5.92 -2.47 3.74
CA ASP A 280 -6.21 -2.19 2.35
C ASP A 280 -5.65 -3.31 1.47
N GLU A 281 -6.53 -4.21 1.01
CA GLU A 281 -6.15 -5.32 0.13
C GLU A 281 -5.68 -4.85 -1.25
N GLU A 282 -6.21 -3.73 -1.74
CA GLU A 282 -5.99 -3.26 -3.11
C GLU A 282 -4.59 -2.67 -3.31
N ARG A 283 -4.01 -2.11 -2.25
CA ARG A 283 -2.65 -1.57 -2.23
C ARG A 283 -1.74 -2.26 -1.23
N ARG A 284 -2.22 -3.33 -0.58
CA ARG A 284 -1.49 -4.09 0.45
C ARG A 284 -0.95 -3.17 1.55
N LEU A 285 -1.81 -2.32 2.12
CA LEU A 285 -1.42 -1.42 3.21
C LEU A 285 -2.08 -1.87 4.52
N ILE A 286 -1.33 -1.87 5.61
CA ILE A 286 -1.83 -2.16 6.96
C ILE A 286 -1.76 -0.86 7.75
N PHE A 287 -2.89 -0.34 8.18
CA PHE A 287 -2.96 0.89 8.95
C PHE A 287 -3.08 0.59 10.44
N ALA A 288 -2.36 1.35 11.25
CA ALA A 288 -2.56 1.42 12.70
C ALA A 288 -2.46 2.87 13.16
N THR A 289 -3.52 3.41 13.75
CA THR A 289 -3.54 4.81 14.19
C THR A 289 -4.49 5.05 15.35
N ASN A 290 -4.19 6.03 16.20
CA ASN A 290 -5.07 6.46 17.29
C ASN A 290 -6.19 7.42 16.82
N ARG A 291 -6.54 7.39 15.52
CA ARG A 291 -7.54 8.25 14.88
C ARG A 291 -8.77 7.44 14.46
N SER A 292 -9.87 8.15 14.16
CA SER A 292 -11.11 7.53 13.70
C SER A 292 -10.96 6.87 12.33
N LEU A 293 -11.90 5.98 12.01
CA LEU A 293 -11.94 5.28 10.72
C LEU A 293 -12.06 6.26 9.53
N ASP A 294 -12.79 7.36 9.67
CA ASP A 294 -12.89 8.39 8.62
C ASP A 294 -11.53 9.02 8.27
N VAL A 295 -10.65 9.18 9.26
CA VAL A 295 -9.29 9.68 9.05
C VAL A 295 -8.47 8.64 8.28
N ILE A 296 -8.60 7.36 8.64
CA ILE A 296 -7.95 6.27 7.88
C ILE A 296 -8.46 6.24 6.44
N GLN A 297 -9.77 6.40 6.22
CA GLN A 297 -10.35 6.37 4.88
C GLN A 297 -9.77 7.48 4.00
N ARG A 298 -9.73 8.72 4.50
CA ARG A 298 -9.10 9.85 3.78
C ARG A 298 -7.62 9.63 3.54
N MET A 299 -6.89 9.14 4.55
CA MET A 299 -5.46 8.82 4.42
C MET A 299 -5.23 7.73 3.38
N LYS A 300 -6.06 6.67 3.37
CA LYS A 300 -6.02 5.59 2.40
C LYS A 300 -6.24 6.11 0.99
N GLU A 301 -7.27 6.93 0.77
CA GLU A 301 -7.55 7.53 -0.53
C GLU A 301 -6.40 8.40 -1.02
N HIS A 302 -5.83 9.22 -0.13
CA HIS A 302 -4.64 10.04 -0.42
C HIS A 302 -3.43 9.18 -0.79
N LEU A 303 -3.07 8.18 0.02
CA LEU A 303 -1.91 7.32 -0.25
C LEU A 303 -2.10 6.45 -1.50
N ARG A 304 -3.33 6.00 -1.79
CA ARG A 304 -3.67 5.33 -3.05
C ARG A 304 -3.41 6.23 -4.25
N ALA A 305 -3.90 7.47 -4.19
CA ALA A 305 -3.70 8.44 -5.26
C ALA A 305 -2.22 8.79 -5.43
N LEU A 306 -1.48 8.96 -4.33
CA LEU A 306 -0.05 9.23 -4.34
C LEU A 306 0.74 8.07 -4.95
N ALA A 307 0.49 6.83 -4.50
CA ALA A 307 1.12 5.63 -5.07
C ALA A 307 0.86 5.50 -6.56
N ASP A 308 -0.40 5.64 -6.99
CA ASP A 308 -0.76 5.54 -8.41
C ASP A 308 -0.10 6.61 -9.27
N ALA A 309 0.06 7.83 -8.74
CA ALA A 309 0.74 8.92 -9.40
C ALA A 309 2.26 8.70 -9.47
N GLU A 310 2.89 8.26 -8.38
CA GLU A 310 4.31 7.94 -8.35
C GLU A 310 4.66 6.77 -9.27
N TRP A 311 3.79 5.77 -9.40
CA TRP A 311 3.98 4.68 -10.37
C TRP A 311 3.78 5.14 -11.82
N ALA A 312 2.85 6.07 -12.03
CA ALA A 312 2.66 6.65 -13.36
C ALA A 312 3.89 7.47 -13.78
N ASP A 313 4.46 8.24 -12.85
CA ASP A 313 5.47 9.26 -13.17
C ASP A 313 6.91 8.78 -12.96
N PHE A 314 7.20 7.98 -11.92
CA PHE A 314 8.56 7.71 -11.43
C PHE A 314 8.92 6.22 -11.42
N PHE A 315 8.17 5.40 -10.69
CA PHE A 315 8.58 4.04 -10.33
C PHE A 315 7.84 2.98 -11.14
N GLU A 316 8.56 1.99 -11.68
CA GLU A 316 7.97 0.98 -12.56
C GLU A 316 7.34 -0.17 -11.77
N HIS A 317 8.00 -0.60 -10.70
CA HIS A 317 7.59 -1.76 -9.92
C HIS A 317 6.82 -1.35 -8.67
N LYS A 318 5.76 -2.11 -8.40
CA LYS A 318 4.89 -1.92 -7.24
C LYS A 318 5.32 -2.84 -6.10
N PRO A 319 5.06 -2.45 -4.83
CA PRO A 319 5.26 -3.36 -3.71
C PRO A 319 4.38 -4.60 -3.88
N MET A 320 5.01 -5.77 -3.82
CA MET A 320 4.32 -7.06 -3.83
C MET A 320 4.03 -7.57 -2.41
N TYR A 321 4.44 -6.84 -1.37
CA TYR A 321 4.27 -7.17 0.03
C TYR A 321 3.36 -6.16 0.73
N TYR A 322 2.90 -6.48 1.94
CA TYR A 322 2.16 -5.53 2.76
C TYR A 322 3.10 -4.50 3.39
N ILE A 323 2.69 -3.23 3.38
CA ILE A 323 3.39 -2.13 4.05
C ILE A 323 2.57 -1.68 5.24
N SER A 324 3.18 -1.67 6.43
CA SER A 324 2.53 -1.14 7.63
C SER A 324 2.69 0.38 7.68
N VAL A 325 1.59 1.11 7.71
CA VAL A 325 1.50 2.57 7.86
C VAL A 325 0.99 2.87 9.27
N VAL A 326 1.92 3.18 10.17
CA VAL A 326 1.63 3.42 11.59
C VAL A 326 1.70 4.91 11.88
N CYS A 327 0.56 5.48 12.26
CA CYS A 327 0.41 6.89 12.62
C CYS A 327 -0.03 6.97 14.09
N PRO A 328 0.89 6.79 15.05
CA PRO A 328 0.53 6.67 16.46
C PRO A 328 0.20 8.03 17.09
N SER A 329 -0.31 7.99 18.32
CA SER A 329 -0.49 9.19 19.13
C SER A 329 0.84 9.93 19.28
N LYS A 330 0.81 11.25 19.50
CA LYS A 330 2.06 12.02 19.74
C LYS A 330 2.88 11.43 20.88
N ARG A 331 2.22 10.93 21.94
CA ARG A 331 2.86 10.30 23.10
C ARG A 331 3.58 9.01 22.70
N ASP A 332 2.89 8.12 21.99
CA ASP A 332 3.46 6.83 21.60
C ASP A 332 4.52 6.98 20.52
N PHE A 333 4.34 7.94 19.59
CA PHE A 333 5.39 8.30 18.63
C PHE A 333 6.69 8.67 19.33
N ARG A 334 6.63 9.50 20.38
CA ARG A 334 7.84 9.92 21.13
C ARG A 334 8.48 8.83 21.96
N ARG A 335 7.71 7.80 22.35
CA ARG A 335 8.26 6.59 22.97
C ARG A 335 9.02 5.75 21.96
N LEU A 336 8.49 5.62 20.74
CA LEU A 336 9.11 4.86 19.66
C LEU A 336 10.30 5.60 19.02
N VAL A 337 10.21 6.92 18.94
CA VAL A 337 11.21 7.81 18.31
C VAL A 337 11.60 8.90 19.30
N PRO A 338 12.59 8.63 20.18
CA PRO A 338 13.03 9.59 21.19
C PRO A 338 13.66 10.85 20.59
N ASN A 339 14.35 10.73 19.45
CA ASN A 339 14.99 11.86 18.79
C ASN A 339 13.94 12.82 18.20
N ARG A 340 13.89 14.03 18.75
CA ARG A 340 12.91 15.05 18.37
C ARG A 340 13.07 15.59 16.96
N ALA A 341 14.26 15.47 16.37
CA ALA A 341 14.53 15.89 14.99
C ALA A 341 13.91 14.95 13.95
N ILE A 342 13.49 13.74 14.35
CA ILE A 342 12.87 12.76 13.46
C ILE A 342 11.34 12.90 13.54
N GLY A 343 10.73 13.21 12.39
CA GLY A 343 9.27 13.31 12.25
C GLY A 343 8.60 11.99 11.89
N GLY A 344 9.35 11.09 11.25
CA GLY A 344 8.94 9.76 10.81
C GLY A 344 10.12 9.01 10.20
N PHE A 345 9.88 7.75 9.85
CA PHE A 345 10.82 6.94 9.09
C PHE A 345 10.09 5.79 8.39
N TYR A 346 10.58 5.38 7.23
CA TYR A 346 10.32 4.08 6.64
C TYR A 346 11.48 3.13 6.93
N ASN A 347 11.17 1.94 7.42
CA ASN A 347 12.13 0.85 7.59
C ASN A 347 11.89 -0.23 6.52
N PRO A 348 12.79 -0.35 5.53
CA PRO A 348 12.66 -1.35 4.46
C PRO A 348 12.82 -2.80 4.91
N ALA A 349 13.46 -3.08 6.05
CA ALA A 349 13.63 -4.45 6.53
C ALA A 349 12.29 -5.06 6.92
N ASN A 350 11.51 -4.32 7.72
CA ASN A 350 10.23 -4.77 8.27
C ASN A 350 9.02 -4.19 7.53
N LYS A 351 9.26 -3.45 6.43
CA LYS A 351 8.23 -2.83 5.58
C LYS A 351 7.24 -1.97 6.39
N ILE A 352 7.76 -1.24 7.37
CA ILE A 352 6.97 -0.40 8.29
C ILE A 352 7.36 1.06 8.15
N LEU A 353 6.34 1.89 7.98
CA LEU A 353 6.38 3.33 8.03
C LEU A 353 5.81 3.76 9.37
N ILE A 354 6.56 4.57 10.12
CA ILE A 354 6.05 5.21 11.34
C ILE A 354 6.17 6.72 11.18
N CYS A 355 5.07 7.46 11.32
CA CYS A 355 5.10 8.92 11.23
C CYS A 355 4.28 9.59 12.33
N GLY A 356 4.80 10.69 12.88
CA GLY A 356 4.13 11.45 13.94
C GLY A 356 3.08 12.45 13.44
N ASN A 357 2.99 12.69 12.12
CA ASN A 357 2.03 13.62 11.52
C ASN A 357 1.58 13.15 10.12
N MET A 358 0.26 13.25 9.86
CA MET A 358 -0.44 12.79 8.65
C MET A 358 -0.42 13.84 7.53
N GLY A 359 0.76 14.26 7.10
CA GLY A 359 0.92 15.23 6.01
C GLY A 359 2.29 15.10 5.37
N TYR A 360 3.03 16.22 5.27
CA TYR A 360 4.39 16.31 4.71
C TYR A 360 5.30 15.10 5.01
N VAL A 361 5.34 14.66 6.27
CA VAL A 361 6.19 13.53 6.69
C VAL A 361 5.66 12.19 6.20
N LEU A 362 4.34 11.99 6.24
CA LEU A 362 3.73 10.76 5.73
C LEU A 362 4.04 10.58 4.25
N ASP A 363 3.89 11.64 3.44
CA ASP A 363 4.16 11.60 2.01
C ASP A 363 5.64 11.30 1.73
N HIS A 364 6.54 11.91 2.50
CA HIS A 364 7.99 11.65 2.44
C HIS A 364 8.30 10.17 2.68
N GLU A 365 7.86 9.61 3.80
CA GLU A 365 8.17 8.22 4.16
C GLU A 365 7.45 7.22 3.24
N PHE A 366 6.27 7.56 2.75
CA PHE A 366 5.53 6.71 1.82
C PHE A 366 6.22 6.65 0.46
N THR A 367 6.79 7.78 0.00
CA THR A 367 7.64 7.81 -1.21
C THR A 367 8.86 6.91 -1.05
N HIS A 368 9.49 6.88 0.12
CA HIS A 368 10.58 5.93 0.40
C HIS A 368 10.12 4.48 0.23
N ALA A 369 8.90 4.14 0.67
CA ALA A 369 8.35 2.80 0.50
C ALA A 369 8.10 2.44 -0.98
N MET A 370 7.61 3.38 -1.79
CA MET A 370 7.40 3.20 -3.22
C MET A 370 8.73 3.07 -3.98
N HIS A 371 9.68 3.95 -3.69
CA HIS A 371 11.01 3.91 -4.29
C HIS A 371 11.77 2.65 -3.89
N PHE A 372 11.65 2.21 -2.63
CA PHE A 372 12.24 0.96 -2.18
C PHE A 372 11.65 -0.25 -2.91
N ALA A 373 10.36 -0.28 -3.19
CA ALA A 373 9.76 -1.36 -3.98
C ALA A 373 10.38 -1.49 -5.39
N ASP A 374 10.66 -0.36 -6.05
CA ASP A 374 11.33 -0.35 -7.36
C ASP A 374 12.80 -0.77 -7.28
N GLN A 375 13.54 -0.24 -6.29
CA GLN A 375 14.91 -0.66 -5.99
C GLN A 375 15.01 -2.16 -5.76
N HIS A 376 14.12 -2.66 -4.91
CA HIS A 376 14.06 -4.06 -4.52
C HIS A 376 13.76 -4.96 -5.72
N ALA A 377 12.84 -4.54 -6.60
CA ALA A 377 12.53 -5.28 -7.83
C ALA A 377 13.69 -5.39 -8.80
N ARG A 378 14.54 -4.36 -8.80
CA ARG A 378 15.72 -4.30 -9.65
C ARG A 378 16.97 -4.90 -8.99
N MET A 379 16.91 -5.27 -7.71
CA MET A 379 18.06 -5.60 -6.87
C MET A 379 19.12 -4.49 -6.89
N GLN A 380 18.69 -3.24 -6.74
CA GLN A 380 19.53 -2.05 -6.78
C GLN A 380 19.47 -1.32 -5.45
N GLN A 381 20.62 -0.79 -5.03
CA GLN A 381 20.69 0.16 -3.92
C GLN A 381 21.07 1.52 -4.49
N HIS A 382 20.18 2.48 -4.36
CA HIS A 382 20.37 3.82 -4.91
C HIS A 382 21.10 4.71 -3.88
N PRO A 383 21.92 5.67 -4.33
CA PRO A 383 22.61 6.60 -3.45
C PRO A 383 21.61 7.53 -2.77
N ILE A 384 21.97 7.98 -1.58
CA ILE A 384 21.08 8.73 -0.69
C ILE A 384 20.47 9.99 -1.33
N TRP A 385 21.20 10.67 -2.21
CA TRP A 385 20.68 11.86 -2.89
C TRP A 385 19.46 11.56 -3.77
N ILE A 386 19.37 10.34 -4.33
CA ILE A 386 18.23 9.90 -5.13
C ILE A 386 17.06 9.57 -4.21
N CYS A 387 17.29 8.76 -3.16
CA CYS A 387 16.27 8.36 -2.20
C CYS A 387 15.63 9.59 -1.55
N GLU A 388 16.46 10.46 -0.96
CA GLU A 388 15.99 11.68 -0.30
C GLU A 388 15.52 12.73 -1.28
N GLY A 389 16.04 12.74 -2.52
CA GLY A 389 15.58 13.62 -3.56
C GLY A 389 14.12 13.37 -3.94
N TYR A 390 13.71 12.11 -4.11
CA TYR A 390 12.34 11.75 -4.42
C TYR A 390 11.39 12.00 -3.24
N ALA A 391 11.74 11.54 -2.03
CA ALA A 391 10.91 11.75 -0.84
C ALA A 391 10.71 13.25 -0.53
N THR A 392 11.83 13.94 -0.37
CA THR A 392 12.15 15.24 -0.97
C THR A 392 11.07 15.99 -1.73
N LEU A 393 10.86 15.54 -2.96
CA LEU A 393 10.02 16.13 -3.98
C LEU A 393 8.54 16.06 -3.57
N MET A 394 8.11 14.94 -2.97
CA MET A 394 6.71 14.63 -2.64
C MET A 394 6.20 15.26 -1.35
N GLU A 395 7.09 15.64 -0.43
CA GLU A 395 6.79 16.38 0.82
C GLU A 395 5.79 17.55 0.66
N ALA A 396 5.79 18.21 -0.50
CA ALA A 396 4.84 19.24 -0.87
C ALA A 396 4.44 19.01 -2.32
N ALA A 397 3.81 17.88 -2.58
CA ALA A 397 3.12 17.58 -3.82
C ALA A 397 1.63 17.42 -3.56
N HIS A 398 0.83 17.59 -4.61
CA HIS A 398 -0.52 17.06 -4.62
C HIS A 398 -0.68 16.18 -5.86
N VAL A 399 -1.73 15.37 -5.87
CA VAL A 399 -2.07 14.54 -7.02
C VAL A 399 -3.14 15.25 -7.84
N GLY A 400 -2.81 15.58 -9.08
CA GLY A 400 -3.73 16.22 -10.01
C GLY A 400 -3.88 15.38 -11.27
N GLY A 401 -5.11 14.97 -11.57
CA GLY A 401 -5.38 14.13 -12.75
C GLY A 401 -4.62 12.78 -12.76
N GLY A 402 -4.29 12.23 -11.59
CA GLY A 402 -3.55 10.97 -11.46
C GLY A 402 -2.03 11.09 -11.65
N HIS A 403 -1.49 12.31 -11.59
CA HIS A 403 -0.05 12.58 -11.73
C HIS A 403 0.47 13.41 -10.55
N CYS A 404 1.76 13.29 -10.26
CA CYS A 404 2.43 14.01 -9.19
C CYS A 404 2.65 15.48 -9.59
N LEU A 405 2.18 16.41 -8.77
CA LEU A 405 2.36 17.85 -8.95
C LEU A 405 3.16 18.47 -7.79
N PRO A 406 4.50 18.35 -7.81
CA PRO A 406 5.36 18.87 -6.75
C PRO A 406 5.41 20.41 -6.77
N TRP A 407 5.05 21.06 -5.67
CA TRP A 407 5.06 22.53 -5.56
C TRP A 407 6.47 23.12 -5.64
N ARG A 408 6.60 24.27 -6.31
CA ARG A 408 7.86 25.03 -6.35
C ARG A 408 8.24 25.59 -5.00
N VAL A 409 7.26 26.10 -4.27
CA VAL A 409 7.47 26.74 -2.97
C VAL A 409 7.23 25.72 -1.88
N ASN A 410 8.23 25.55 -1.01
CA ASN A 410 8.11 24.80 0.23
C ASN A 410 9.05 25.42 1.28
N PRO A 411 9.02 24.95 2.55
CA PRO A 411 9.91 25.46 3.60
C PRO A 411 11.41 25.40 3.28
N ARG A 412 11.83 24.51 2.37
CA ARG A 412 13.24 24.35 1.96
C ARG A 412 13.73 25.38 0.93
N LEU A 413 12.83 26.14 0.29
CA LEU A 413 13.20 27.08 -0.78
C LEU A 413 14.20 28.14 -0.31
N ARG A 414 13.93 28.75 0.86
CA ARG A 414 14.77 29.82 1.41
C ARG A 414 16.18 29.32 1.70
N ALA A 415 16.30 28.10 2.24
CA ALA A 415 17.58 27.48 2.54
C ALA A 415 18.43 27.28 1.26
N ILE A 416 17.85 26.70 0.20
CA ILE A 416 18.61 26.47 -1.03
C ILE A 416 18.93 27.77 -1.77
N GLN A 417 18.02 28.74 -1.83
CA GLN A 417 18.29 30.05 -2.44
C GLN A 417 19.38 30.80 -1.67
N GLY A 418 19.38 30.72 -0.33
CA GLY A 418 20.45 31.23 0.52
C GLY A 418 21.80 30.59 0.21
N ALA A 419 21.83 29.27 0.08
CA ALA A 419 23.05 28.52 -0.22
C ALA A 419 23.58 28.82 -1.63
N VAL A 420 22.71 28.91 -2.65
CA VAL A 420 23.12 29.26 -4.02
C VAL A 420 23.66 30.70 -4.08
N ARG A 421 22.97 31.66 -3.44
CA ARG A 421 23.38 33.07 -3.42
C ARG A 421 24.74 33.29 -2.75
N THR A 422 25.04 32.51 -1.71
CA THR A 422 26.29 32.62 -0.94
C THR A 422 27.38 31.63 -1.40
N ALA A 423 27.19 30.97 -2.54
CA ALA A 423 28.08 29.93 -3.07
C ALA A 423 28.35 28.76 -2.10
N ARG A 424 27.44 28.49 -1.16
CA ARG A 424 27.51 27.39 -0.18
C ARG A 424 26.77 26.13 -0.61
N SER A 425 26.04 26.15 -1.73
CA SER A 425 25.47 24.93 -2.32
C SER A 425 26.60 23.96 -2.69
N LEU A 426 26.44 22.67 -2.41
CA LEU A 426 27.46 21.67 -2.71
C LEU A 426 27.57 21.48 -4.23
N PRO A 427 28.78 21.40 -4.81
CA PRO A 427 28.93 21.04 -6.23
C PRO A 427 28.26 19.70 -6.52
N TRP A 428 27.56 19.57 -7.65
CA TRP A 428 26.81 18.35 -7.99
C TRP A 428 27.71 17.11 -8.04
N SER A 429 28.93 17.28 -8.56
CA SER A 429 29.94 16.21 -8.65
C SER A 429 30.31 15.59 -7.30
N ARG A 430 30.24 16.38 -6.21
CA ARG A 430 30.45 15.91 -4.83
C ARG A 430 29.14 15.47 -4.18
N PHE A 431 28.08 16.27 -4.32
CA PHE A 431 26.78 16.02 -3.69
C PHE A 431 26.21 14.64 -4.05
N MET A 432 26.28 14.27 -5.33
CA MET A 432 25.74 12.99 -5.84
C MET A 432 26.56 11.76 -5.40
N LYS A 433 27.72 11.97 -4.78
CA LYS A 433 28.63 10.91 -4.29
C LYS A 433 28.62 10.78 -2.76
N LEU A 434 27.87 11.62 -2.05
CA LEU A 434 27.83 11.58 -0.60
C LEU A 434 27.33 10.22 -0.10
N SER A 435 28.02 9.68 0.90
CA SER A 435 27.50 8.61 1.74
C SER A 435 26.41 9.13 2.66
N GLN A 436 25.63 8.21 3.25
CA GLN A 436 24.58 8.56 4.20
C GLN A 436 25.10 9.38 5.41
N PRO A 437 26.19 8.99 6.09
CA PRO A 437 26.75 9.80 7.18
C PRO A 437 27.13 11.22 6.74
N GLU A 438 27.75 11.36 5.57
CA GLU A 438 28.16 12.67 5.05
C GLU A 438 26.97 13.56 4.71
N PHE A 439 25.93 13.00 4.11
CA PHE A 439 24.68 13.69 3.81
C PHE A 439 24.03 14.20 5.11
N MET A 440 23.98 13.34 6.14
CA MET A 440 23.33 13.66 7.42
C MET A 440 24.05 14.75 8.23
N ARG A 441 25.38 14.92 8.05
CA ARG A 441 26.11 16.05 8.67
C ARG A 441 25.60 17.43 8.26
N ALA A 442 25.02 17.54 7.06
CA ALA A 442 24.44 18.78 6.53
C ALA A 442 22.99 18.59 6.08
N ALA A 443 22.24 17.73 6.78
CA ALA A 443 20.93 17.24 6.37
C ALA A 443 19.99 18.34 5.84
N GLY A 444 19.86 19.45 6.56
CA GLY A 444 18.99 20.56 6.15
C GLY A 444 19.27 21.10 4.74
N LEU A 445 20.56 21.34 4.43
CA LEU A 445 20.99 21.78 3.11
C LEU A 445 20.89 20.65 2.08
N CYS A 446 21.32 19.44 2.45
CA CYS A 446 21.33 18.29 1.55
C CYS A 446 19.93 17.91 1.08
N TYR A 447 18.93 17.89 1.99
CA TYR A 447 17.53 17.71 1.64
C TYR A 447 17.02 18.81 0.71
N ALA A 448 17.34 20.07 1.01
CA ALA A 448 16.93 21.19 0.16
C ALA A 448 17.54 21.04 -1.24
N GLN A 449 18.83 20.78 -1.35
CA GLN A 449 19.50 20.61 -2.63
C GLN A 449 18.95 19.41 -3.41
N GLY A 450 18.78 18.24 -2.78
CA GLY A 450 18.19 17.05 -3.40
C GLY A 450 16.79 17.32 -3.96
N ARG A 451 15.90 17.93 -3.17
CA ARG A 451 14.55 18.32 -3.60
C ARG A 451 14.59 19.17 -4.88
N TYR A 452 15.38 20.24 -4.87
CA TYR A 452 15.37 21.20 -5.98
C TYR A 452 16.12 20.69 -7.21
N ILE A 453 17.04 19.72 -7.07
CA ILE A 453 17.58 18.98 -8.22
C ILE A 453 16.46 18.15 -8.85
N MET A 454 15.75 17.33 -8.07
CA MET A 454 14.65 16.51 -8.59
C MET A 454 13.54 17.35 -9.22
N LEU A 455 13.19 18.47 -8.58
CA LEU A 455 12.17 19.38 -9.09
C LEU A 455 12.59 20.05 -10.40
N PHE A 456 13.87 20.43 -10.54
CA PHE A 456 14.40 20.96 -11.79
C PHE A 456 14.33 19.92 -12.90
N LEU A 457 14.80 18.70 -12.64
CA LEU A 457 14.72 17.60 -13.61
C LEU A 457 13.26 17.29 -13.98
N TRP A 458 12.34 17.41 -13.00
CA TRP A 458 10.91 17.25 -13.22
C TRP A 458 10.35 18.35 -14.16
N GLU A 459 10.62 19.63 -13.87
CA GLU A 459 10.12 20.74 -14.71
C GLU A 459 10.71 20.73 -16.12
N LYS A 460 11.92 20.22 -16.28
CA LYS A 460 12.57 20.06 -17.58
C LYS A 460 12.12 18.80 -18.32
N LYS A 461 11.21 17.99 -17.75
CA LYS A 461 10.73 16.72 -18.32
C LYS A 461 11.84 15.70 -18.57
N ILE A 462 12.88 15.74 -17.72
CA ILE A 462 14.07 14.89 -17.78
C ILE A 462 13.97 13.75 -16.76
N LEU A 463 13.43 14.02 -15.56
CA LEU A 463 13.50 13.12 -14.39
C LEU A 463 13.20 11.65 -14.70
N ARG A 464 12.08 11.36 -15.38
CA ARG A 464 11.71 9.98 -15.72
C ARG A 464 12.70 9.32 -16.69
N LYS A 465 13.06 10.01 -17.77
CA LYS A 465 14.03 9.49 -18.76
C LYS A 465 15.39 9.23 -18.13
N TRP A 466 15.81 10.14 -17.26
CA TRP A 466 17.03 10.00 -16.48
C TRP A 466 16.97 8.79 -15.55
N TYR A 467 15.89 8.64 -14.79
CA TYR A 467 15.73 7.52 -13.86
C TYR A 467 15.74 6.17 -14.59
N ASP A 468 15.03 6.06 -15.71
CA ASP A 468 15.01 4.84 -16.54
C ASP A 468 16.42 4.49 -17.07
N GLU A 469 17.19 5.50 -17.52
CA GLU A 469 18.57 5.31 -17.98
C GLU A 469 19.51 4.94 -16.83
N TYR A 470 19.37 5.59 -15.68
CA TYR A 470 20.12 5.30 -14.47
C TYR A 470 19.89 3.86 -14.02
N CYS A 471 18.63 3.43 -13.86
CA CYS A 471 18.28 2.07 -13.45
C CYS A 471 18.80 1.02 -14.44
N ARG A 472 18.81 1.31 -15.74
CA ARG A 472 19.37 0.42 -16.77
C ARG A 472 20.89 0.24 -16.64
N ASN A 473 21.62 1.32 -16.30
CA ASN A 473 23.07 1.34 -16.26
C ASN A 473 23.67 1.37 -14.83
N TRP A 474 22.85 1.16 -13.81
CA TRP A 474 23.20 1.31 -12.38
C TRP A 474 24.52 0.62 -11.98
N LYS A 475 24.84 -0.53 -12.57
CA LYS A 475 26.10 -1.25 -12.28
C LYS A 475 27.35 -0.43 -12.66
N LYS A 476 27.29 0.36 -13.74
CA LYS A 476 28.39 1.19 -14.25
C LYS A 476 28.32 2.63 -13.74
N ASP A 477 27.11 3.14 -13.51
CA ASP A 477 26.87 4.48 -12.97
C ASP A 477 26.07 4.40 -11.67
N LYS A 478 26.79 4.21 -10.56
CA LYS A 478 26.16 4.15 -9.23
C LYS A 478 25.56 5.48 -8.78
N THR A 479 26.00 6.59 -9.37
CA THR A 479 25.67 7.94 -8.95
C THR A 479 24.49 8.56 -9.71
N GLY A 480 24.27 8.13 -10.96
CA GLY A 480 23.31 8.73 -11.89
C GLY A 480 23.87 9.90 -12.70
N ILE A 481 25.17 10.22 -12.57
CA ILE A 481 25.82 11.34 -13.27
C ILE A 481 25.91 11.05 -14.78
N GLN A 482 26.42 9.88 -15.16
CA GLN A 482 26.57 9.53 -16.59
C GLN A 482 25.20 9.43 -17.26
N ALA A 483 24.19 8.94 -16.53
CA ALA A 483 22.81 8.93 -17.01
C ALA A 483 22.27 10.36 -17.26
N LEU A 484 22.58 11.34 -16.41
CA LEU A 484 22.19 12.74 -16.63
C LEU A 484 22.83 13.30 -17.90
N GLU A 485 24.15 13.12 -18.04
CA GLU A 485 24.89 13.65 -19.18
C GLU A 485 24.40 13.03 -20.48
N LYS A 486 24.18 11.71 -20.49
CA LYS A 486 23.65 10.99 -21.64
C LYS A 486 22.24 11.43 -22.03
N VAL A 487 21.32 11.56 -21.07
CA VAL A 487 19.92 11.92 -21.35
C VAL A 487 19.77 13.37 -21.81
N THR A 488 20.66 14.25 -21.34
CA THR A 488 20.57 15.70 -21.61
C THR A 488 21.49 16.20 -22.71
N GLY A 489 22.55 15.44 -23.04
CA GLY A 489 23.63 15.90 -23.92
C GLY A 489 24.45 17.06 -23.34
N LYS A 490 24.35 17.30 -22.03
CA LYS A 490 25.02 18.40 -21.32
C LYS A 490 25.94 17.85 -20.24
N THR A 491 27.04 18.54 -19.98
CA THR A 491 27.92 18.19 -18.87
C THR A 491 27.24 18.47 -17.53
N LEU A 492 27.65 17.76 -16.48
CA LEU A 492 27.12 17.97 -15.13
C LEU A 492 27.25 19.43 -14.66
N SER A 493 28.34 20.10 -15.01
CA SER A 493 28.58 21.52 -14.68
C SER A 493 27.59 22.46 -15.39
N GLN A 494 27.31 22.22 -16.67
CA GLN A 494 26.32 23.01 -17.42
C GLN A 494 24.90 22.86 -16.83
N LEU A 495 24.56 21.64 -16.39
CA LEU A 495 23.28 21.37 -15.70
C LEU A 495 23.22 22.07 -14.34
N GLU A 496 24.28 22.01 -13.55
CA GLU A 496 24.37 22.68 -12.26
C GLU A 496 24.19 24.21 -12.41
N GLN A 497 24.83 24.82 -13.41
CA GLN A 497 24.69 26.27 -13.66
C GLN A 497 23.25 26.65 -14.03
N GLN A 498 22.60 25.88 -14.92
CA GLN A 498 21.19 26.09 -15.28
C GLN A 498 20.27 25.90 -14.08
N TRP A 499 20.56 24.90 -13.24
CA TRP A 499 19.83 24.66 -12.01
C TRP A 499 19.95 25.84 -11.03
N LYS A 500 21.16 26.37 -10.80
CA LYS A 500 21.38 27.54 -9.93
C LYS A 500 20.55 28.75 -10.41
N GLN A 501 20.61 29.06 -11.70
CA GLN A 501 19.80 30.14 -12.29
C GLN A 501 18.30 29.89 -12.11
N TRP A 502 17.85 28.65 -12.36
CA TRP A 502 16.45 28.28 -12.21
C TRP A 502 15.96 28.38 -10.74
N VAL A 503 16.74 27.90 -9.75
CA VAL A 503 16.39 28.02 -8.32
C VAL A 503 16.20 29.49 -7.93
N MET A 504 17.07 30.37 -8.43
CA MET A 504 16.99 31.81 -8.17
C MET A 504 15.82 32.50 -8.89
N SER A 505 15.22 31.86 -9.90
CA SER A 505 14.06 32.38 -10.64
C SER A 505 12.72 32.10 -9.94
N ILE A 506 12.66 31.12 -9.04
CA ILE A 506 11.41 30.72 -8.35
C ILE A 506 10.87 31.89 -7.50
N ARG A 507 9.55 32.10 -7.55
CA ARG A 507 8.84 33.17 -6.81
C ARG A 507 7.75 32.59 -5.92
N ALA A 508 7.36 33.35 -4.89
CA ALA A 508 6.39 32.90 -3.89
C ALA A 508 4.99 32.61 -4.46
N GLN A 509 4.61 33.29 -5.54
CA GLN A 509 3.27 33.20 -6.16
C GLN A 509 3.14 32.06 -7.20
N ASP A 510 4.13 31.17 -7.30
CA ASP A 510 4.14 30.12 -8.31
C ASP A 510 3.01 29.09 -8.12
N LYS A 511 2.02 29.14 -9.02
CA LYS A 511 0.92 28.16 -9.09
C LYS A 511 1.21 27.04 -10.10
N ARG A 512 0.92 25.80 -9.70
CA ARG A 512 1.02 24.59 -10.54
C ARG A 512 -0.14 24.43 -11.50
N GLU A 513 -1.33 24.69 -11.00
CA GLU A 513 -2.56 24.60 -11.76
C GLU A 513 -2.97 25.97 -12.30
N ARG A 514 -3.43 25.99 -13.55
CA ARG A 514 -3.79 27.23 -14.26
C ARG A 514 -5.02 26.99 -15.12
N ARG A 515 -5.85 28.03 -15.28
CA ARG A 515 -6.81 28.06 -16.40
C ARG A 515 -6.02 28.33 -17.69
N PRO A 516 -6.27 27.57 -18.77
CA PRO A 516 -5.68 27.89 -20.07
C PRO A 516 -6.09 29.29 -20.53
N ALA A 517 -5.20 29.95 -21.27
CA ALA A 517 -5.49 31.25 -21.88
C ALA A 517 -6.40 31.08 -23.10
N GLY A 518 -7.36 31.99 -23.29
CA GLY A 518 -8.34 31.94 -24.37
C GLY A 518 -9.77 31.93 -23.82
N PRO A 519 -10.76 31.47 -24.60
CA PRO A 519 -12.15 31.37 -24.13
C PRO A 519 -12.27 30.33 -23.01
N ASP A 520 -13.18 30.56 -22.07
CA ASP A 520 -13.31 29.71 -20.90
C ASP A 520 -13.98 28.39 -21.28
N LEU A 521 -13.20 27.31 -21.23
CA LEU A 521 -13.71 25.96 -21.44
C LEU A 521 -14.23 25.34 -20.14
N GLY A 522 -14.04 26.01 -18.99
CA GLY A 522 -14.35 25.45 -17.67
C GLY A 522 -13.38 24.33 -17.29
N ILE A 523 -12.11 24.43 -17.67
CA ILE A 523 -11.07 23.46 -17.30
C ILE A 523 -9.92 24.15 -16.57
N THR A 524 -9.38 23.46 -15.57
CA THR A 524 -8.08 23.75 -14.97
C THR A 524 -7.10 22.68 -15.42
N VAL A 525 -5.89 23.10 -15.79
CA VAL A 525 -4.84 22.19 -16.26
C VAL A 525 -3.55 22.37 -15.47
N ALA A 526 -2.74 21.33 -15.48
CA ALA A 526 -1.36 21.36 -15.01
C ALA A 526 -0.44 20.80 -16.09
N GLU A 527 0.74 21.39 -16.21
CA GLU A 527 1.82 20.78 -16.99
C GLU A 527 2.55 19.76 -16.11
N ILE A 528 2.68 18.53 -16.62
CA ILE A 528 3.31 17.38 -15.96
C ILE A 528 4.49 16.87 -16.79
N MET A 529 5.20 15.86 -16.28
CA MET A 529 6.36 15.22 -16.95
C MET A 529 6.11 14.84 -18.41
N THR A 530 4.91 14.37 -18.72
CA THR A 530 4.59 13.75 -20.00
C THR A 530 3.73 14.63 -20.91
N GLY A 531 3.23 15.78 -20.44
CA GLY A 531 2.30 16.61 -21.21
C GLY A 531 1.50 17.60 -20.36
N VAL A 532 0.28 17.89 -20.81
CA VAL A 532 -0.68 18.74 -20.09
C VAL A 532 -1.87 17.89 -19.67
N VAL A 533 -2.16 17.85 -18.37
CA VAL A 533 -3.28 17.09 -17.80
C VAL A 533 -4.38 18.05 -17.34
N ILE A 534 -5.63 17.64 -17.54
CA ILE A 534 -6.78 18.31 -16.95
C ILE A 534 -6.87 17.90 -15.48
N THR A 535 -6.72 18.84 -14.57
CA THR A 535 -6.79 18.57 -13.13
C THR A 535 -8.20 18.79 -12.59
N ARG A 536 -8.97 19.68 -13.21
CA ARG A 536 -10.36 19.95 -12.85
C ARG A 536 -11.21 20.30 -14.07
N VAL A 537 -12.47 19.91 -14.04
CA VAL A 537 -13.51 20.36 -14.97
C VAL A 537 -14.64 20.97 -14.13
N ASP A 538 -15.02 22.20 -14.42
CA ASP A 538 -16.05 22.90 -13.67
C ASP A 538 -17.44 22.33 -14.00
N GLU A 539 -18.29 22.21 -13.00
CA GLU A 539 -19.63 21.62 -13.17
C GLU A 539 -20.56 22.47 -14.03
N SER A 540 -20.34 23.77 -14.14
CA SER A 540 -21.08 24.67 -15.04
C SER A 540 -20.36 24.94 -16.37
N GLY A 541 -19.15 24.39 -16.53
CA GLY A 541 -18.23 24.68 -17.64
C GLY A 541 -18.63 24.03 -18.97
N ALA A 542 -18.14 24.59 -20.08
CA ALA A 542 -18.42 24.06 -21.41
C ALA A 542 -17.87 22.65 -21.64
N ALA A 543 -16.79 22.29 -20.95
CA ALA A 543 -16.18 20.97 -20.98
C ALA A 543 -16.95 19.90 -20.18
N LYS A 544 -17.98 20.29 -19.42
CA LYS A 544 -18.80 19.37 -18.60
C LYS A 544 -19.30 18.21 -19.46
N ARG A 545 -19.25 16.98 -18.92
CA ARG A 545 -19.62 15.70 -19.56
C ARG A 545 -18.75 15.29 -20.78
N ARG A 546 -17.87 16.15 -21.30
CA ARG A 546 -17.00 15.87 -22.44
C ARG A 546 -15.59 15.49 -21.99
N LEU A 547 -15.01 16.32 -21.13
CA LEU A 547 -13.70 16.11 -20.51
C LEU A 547 -13.85 15.74 -19.03
N ARG A 548 -12.81 15.16 -18.46
CA ARG A 548 -12.75 14.74 -17.05
C ARG A 548 -11.37 15.06 -16.47
N ALA A 549 -11.30 15.24 -15.16
CA ALA A 549 -10.01 15.25 -14.46
C ALA A 549 -9.24 13.95 -14.76
N GLY A 550 -7.95 14.07 -15.03
CA GLY A 550 -7.07 12.98 -15.45
C GLY A 550 -6.99 12.73 -16.96
N ASP A 551 -7.77 13.45 -17.77
CA ASP A 551 -7.57 13.44 -19.21
C ASP A 551 -6.25 14.16 -19.56
N MET A 552 -5.35 13.46 -20.25
CA MET A 552 -4.13 14.06 -20.79
C MET A 552 -4.39 14.58 -22.20
N ILE A 553 -4.11 15.85 -22.44
CA ILE A 553 -4.30 16.50 -23.73
C ILE A 553 -3.12 16.15 -24.64
N LEU A 554 -3.38 15.38 -25.70
CA LEU A 554 -2.37 15.02 -26.70
C LEU A 554 -2.34 16.01 -27.86
N LYS A 555 -3.54 16.46 -28.31
CA LYS A 555 -3.71 17.44 -29.37
C LYS A 555 -4.88 18.38 -29.09
N ALA A 556 -4.78 19.60 -29.58
CA ALA A 556 -5.88 20.57 -29.65
C ALA A 556 -5.94 21.17 -31.06
N ASN A 557 -7.12 21.13 -31.70
CA ASN A 557 -7.36 21.58 -33.08
C ASN A 557 -6.30 21.05 -34.08
N GLY A 558 -5.97 19.77 -33.98
CA GLY A 558 -5.01 19.09 -34.86
C GLY A 558 -3.53 19.29 -34.49
N ARG A 559 -3.20 20.27 -33.64
CA ARG A 559 -1.83 20.54 -33.20
C ARG A 559 -1.47 19.72 -31.97
N ASN A 560 -0.22 19.22 -31.93
CA ASN A 560 0.30 18.52 -30.75
C ASN A 560 0.39 19.47 -29.56
N VAL A 561 0.07 18.95 -28.37
CA VAL A 561 0.16 19.68 -27.11
C VAL A 561 1.04 18.87 -26.16
N ARG A 562 2.19 19.43 -25.82
CA ARG A 562 3.16 18.91 -24.87
C ARG A 562 3.37 19.88 -23.71
N THR A 563 3.16 21.18 -23.93
CA THR A 563 3.31 22.24 -22.91
C THR A 563 2.03 23.06 -22.79
N LEU A 564 1.87 23.74 -21.65
CA LEU A 564 0.78 24.70 -21.44
C LEU A 564 0.88 25.87 -22.42
N SER A 565 2.10 26.28 -22.80
CA SER A 565 2.31 27.35 -23.78
C SER A 565 1.74 26.97 -25.15
N GLU A 566 1.98 25.74 -25.62
CA GLU A 566 1.42 25.23 -26.87
C GLU A 566 -0.11 25.15 -26.81
N LEU A 567 -0.67 24.67 -25.69
CA LEU A 567 -2.13 24.65 -25.50
C LEU A 567 -2.71 26.07 -25.57
N ASN A 568 -2.11 27.02 -24.85
CA ASN A 568 -2.52 28.41 -24.86
C ASN A 568 -2.42 29.04 -26.25
N ALA A 569 -1.37 28.72 -27.02
CA ALA A 569 -1.20 29.20 -28.38
C ALA A 569 -2.29 28.71 -29.34
N VAL A 570 -2.83 27.50 -29.10
CA VAL A 570 -4.00 26.99 -29.82
C VAL A 570 -5.28 27.70 -29.37
N LEU A 571 -5.51 27.76 -28.07
CA LEU A 571 -6.78 28.25 -27.50
C LEU A 571 -6.98 29.76 -27.68
N ARG A 572 -5.92 30.56 -27.67
CA ARG A 572 -6.00 32.02 -27.96
C ARG A 572 -6.54 32.33 -29.36
N ARG A 573 -6.45 31.39 -30.31
CA ARG A 573 -6.97 31.55 -31.67
C ARG A 573 -8.45 31.18 -31.79
N VAL A 574 -9.05 30.65 -30.73
CA VAL A 574 -10.45 30.23 -30.71
C VAL A 574 -11.32 31.39 -30.24
N ARG A 575 -12.32 31.76 -31.04
CA ARG A 575 -13.33 32.76 -30.67
C ARG A 575 -14.38 32.15 -29.73
N ARG A 576 -15.06 32.97 -28.93
CA ARG A 576 -16.27 32.55 -28.19
C ARG A 576 -17.29 31.93 -29.14
N GLY A 577 -17.97 30.87 -28.71
CA GLY A 577 -18.82 30.02 -29.56
C GLY A 577 -18.06 29.06 -30.49
N GLY A 578 -16.73 29.18 -30.60
CA GLY A 578 -15.89 28.34 -31.45
C GLY A 578 -15.72 26.91 -30.92
N ARG A 579 -15.56 25.93 -31.81
CA ARG A 579 -15.35 24.53 -31.42
C ARG A 579 -13.86 24.21 -31.25
N VAL A 580 -13.50 23.63 -30.11
CA VAL A 580 -12.18 23.06 -29.83
C VAL A 580 -12.24 21.54 -29.92
N ARG A 581 -11.44 20.95 -30.82
CA ARG A 581 -11.29 19.51 -31.00
C ARG A 581 -10.05 19.02 -30.27
N PHE A 582 -10.24 18.27 -29.19
CA PHE A 582 -9.18 17.62 -28.45
C PHE A 582 -8.98 16.17 -28.89
N ARG A 583 -7.72 15.74 -28.94
CA ARG A 583 -7.36 14.33 -28.84
C ARG A 583 -6.77 14.12 -27.46
N ILE A 584 -7.37 13.25 -26.66
CA ILE A 584 -6.99 13.01 -25.26
C ILE A 584 -6.56 11.56 -25.04
N LEU A 585 -5.82 11.33 -23.98
CA LEU A 585 -5.58 10.01 -23.40
C LEU A 585 -6.36 9.91 -22.09
N ARG A 586 -7.26 8.93 -21.98
CA ARG A 586 -8.09 8.70 -20.79
C ARG A 586 -7.84 7.31 -20.22
N ARG A 587 -7.59 7.23 -18.90
CA ARG A 587 -7.56 5.96 -18.17
C ARG A 587 -8.99 5.59 -17.77
N LEU A 588 -9.44 4.40 -18.17
CA LEU A 588 -10.80 3.93 -17.88
C LEU A 588 -10.74 2.87 -16.77
N PRO A 589 -11.64 2.89 -15.77
CA PRO A 589 -11.58 2.00 -14.60
C PRO A 589 -11.46 0.51 -14.94
N LYS A 590 -12.11 0.06 -16.02
CA LYS A 590 -12.15 -1.34 -16.44
C LYS A 590 -11.06 -1.74 -17.46
N ARG A 591 -10.18 -0.83 -17.89
CA ARG A 591 -9.16 -1.12 -18.92
C ARG A 591 -7.75 -0.97 -18.36
N LYS A 592 -6.92 -2.01 -18.57
CA LYS A 592 -5.50 -1.99 -18.19
C LYS A 592 -4.68 -0.92 -18.93
N LYS A 593 -5.07 -0.54 -20.16
CA LYS A 593 -4.37 0.48 -20.97
C LYS A 593 -5.21 1.75 -21.17
N PRO A 594 -4.61 2.95 -21.11
CA PRO A 594 -5.30 4.19 -21.44
C PRO A 594 -5.82 4.19 -22.88
N THR A 595 -6.99 4.77 -23.10
CA THR A 595 -7.64 4.84 -24.42
C THR A 595 -7.50 6.25 -25.00
N LYS A 596 -7.17 6.34 -26.30
CA LYS A 596 -7.15 7.62 -27.02
C LYS A 596 -8.56 7.97 -27.48
N LEU A 597 -9.04 9.16 -27.17
CA LEU A 597 -10.39 9.62 -27.52
C LEU A 597 -10.32 10.98 -28.24
N ASN A 598 -11.25 11.20 -29.16
CA ASN A 598 -11.46 12.51 -29.78
C ASN A 598 -12.69 13.15 -29.11
N VAL A 599 -12.54 14.38 -28.64
CA VAL A 599 -13.57 15.10 -27.89
C VAL A 599 -13.70 16.50 -28.45
N SER A 600 -14.94 16.99 -28.62
CA SER A 600 -15.19 18.37 -29.03
C SER A 600 -15.87 19.14 -27.90
N VAL A 601 -15.40 20.37 -27.67
CA VAL A 601 -15.94 21.32 -26.68
C VAL A 601 -16.23 22.64 -27.39
N VAL A 602 -17.37 23.25 -27.12
CA VAL A 602 -17.72 24.58 -27.67
C VAL A 602 -17.33 25.63 -26.64
N ALA A 603 -16.42 26.52 -26.99
CA ALA A 603 -15.96 27.60 -26.13
C ALA A 603 -17.12 28.56 -25.79
N ARG A 604 -17.29 28.91 -24.51
CA ARG A 604 -18.24 29.95 -24.08
C ARG A 604 -17.57 31.31 -24.03
#